data_AF-A0A1E1L1I0-F1
#
_entry.id   AF-A0A1E1L1I0-F1
#
_cell.length_a   1.000
_cell.length_b   1.000
_cell.length_c   1.000
_cell.angle_alpha   90.00
_cell.angle_beta   90.00
_cell.angle_gamma   90.00
#
_symmetry.space_group_name_H-M   'P 1'
#
loop_
_entity.id
_entity.type
_entity.pdbx_description
1 polymer ?
#
loop_
_entity_poly.entity_id
_entity_poly.type
_entity_poly.pdbx_seq_one_letter_code
_entity_poly.pdbx_strand_id
1 'polypeptide(L)'
;MNQGDFKYEWVTKIVEGGNDWQLVNGGPKAGKLSLSQWNKPSSEKHEQATAFKKILNAMYTLPYAISNAAELFTITNLARFYMCLPLVSGTLDGPLALAQDWTMKQLWQTRKKLLQLSIEFRHKNLFHDVLMFSLGPFSRPVFFDWDDQELKKILMPHHKLRSRAFGALEQTIILVLDDYQQ
;
A
#
# COMPACT_ATOMS: atom_id res chain seq x y z
N MET A 1 32.53 -5.69 36.88
CA MET A 1 31.61 -6.17 35.82
C MET A 1 31.62 -5.11 34.73
N ASN A 2 32.36 -5.33 33.65
CA ASN A 2 32.28 -4.47 32.48
C ASN A 2 30.94 -4.79 31.81
N GLN A 3 29.97 -3.90 31.92
CA GLN A 3 28.79 -3.95 31.06
C GLN A 3 29.32 -3.89 29.63
N GLY A 4 29.07 -4.94 28.84
CA GLY A 4 29.58 -5.02 27.48
C GLY A 4 29.02 -3.86 26.67
N ASP A 5 29.88 -2.92 26.28
CA ASP A 5 29.47 -1.80 25.43
C ASP A 5 28.86 -2.34 24.14
N PHE A 6 27.73 -1.74 23.73
CA PHE A 6 27.07 -2.11 22.49
C PHE A 6 28.02 -1.87 21.32
N LYS A 7 28.31 -2.94 20.56
CA LYS A 7 29.17 -2.88 19.36
C LYS A 7 28.65 -1.95 18.27
N TYR A 8 27.35 -1.66 18.29
CA TYR A 8 26.66 -0.90 17.26
C TYR A 8 25.85 0.24 17.88
N GLU A 9 26.12 1.45 17.39
CA GLU A 9 25.28 2.61 17.60
C GLU A 9 24.36 2.78 16.38
N TRP A 10 23.07 3.03 16.61
CA TRP A 10 22.10 3.29 15.55
C TRP A 10 21.67 4.75 15.62
N VAL A 11 21.76 5.44 14.49
CA VAL A 11 21.52 6.88 14.40
C VAL A 11 20.49 7.19 13.32
N THR A 12 19.70 8.23 13.56
CA THR A 12 18.78 8.76 12.55
C THR A 12 19.53 9.68 11.61
N LYS A 13 19.52 9.34 10.33
CA LYS A 13 20.06 10.14 9.24
C LYS A 13 18.91 10.78 8.47
N ILE A 14 19.00 12.09 8.27
CA ILE A 14 18.06 12.84 7.44
C ILE A 14 18.59 12.85 6.02
N VAL A 15 17.72 12.53 5.06
CA VAL A 15 18.04 12.42 3.63
C VAL A 15 17.13 13.32 2.80
N GLU A 16 17.43 13.41 1.50
CA GLU A 16 16.62 14.16 0.52
C GLU A 16 16.32 15.61 0.95
N GLY A 17 17.31 16.28 1.56
CA GLY A 17 17.19 17.67 1.97
C GLY A 17 16.21 17.93 3.12
N GLY A 18 15.87 16.90 3.91
CA GLY A 18 14.92 17.04 5.03
C GLY A 18 13.56 16.40 4.79
N ASN A 19 13.35 15.81 3.61
CA ASN A 19 12.07 15.22 3.23
C ASN A 19 11.89 13.77 3.68
N ASP A 20 12.98 13.01 3.85
CA ASP A 20 12.92 11.63 4.32
C ASP A 20 14.02 11.27 5.34
N TRP A 21 13.85 10.17 6.07
CA TRP A 21 14.74 9.76 7.16
C TRP A 21 15.06 8.27 7.11
N GLN A 22 16.21 7.90 7.68
CA GLN A 22 16.72 6.53 7.68
C GLN A 22 17.40 6.22 9.02
N LEU A 23 17.23 5.01 9.52
CA LEU A 23 17.99 4.47 10.65
C LEU A 23 19.21 3.76 10.10
N VAL A 24 20.40 4.26 10.42
CA VAL A 24 21.67 3.74 9.91
C VAL A 24 22.64 3.50 11.05
N ASN A 25 23.68 2.71 10.79
CA ASN A 25 24.76 2.52 11.75
C ASN A 25 25.57 3.82 11.90
N GLY A 26 25.80 4.25 13.14
CA GLY A 26 26.48 5.49 13.55
C GLY A 26 28.00 5.51 13.34
N GLY A 27 28.57 4.49 12.71
CA GLY A 27 29.99 4.43 12.40
C GLY A 27 30.46 5.51 11.40
N PRO A 28 31.75 5.49 11.01
CA PRO A 28 32.38 6.53 10.17
C PRO A 28 31.70 6.77 8.82
N LYS A 29 30.89 5.81 8.35
CA LYS A 29 30.15 5.86 7.08
C LYS A 29 28.79 6.56 7.18
N ALA A 30 28.32 6.89 8.39
CA ALA A 30 27.02 7.54 8.59
C ALA A 30 26.95 8.92 7.91
N GLY A 31 28.10 9.61 7.83
CA GLY A 31 28.20 10.97 7.30
C GLY A 31 27.71 12.01 8.31
N LYS A 32 27.35 13.20 7.83
CA LYS A 32 26.90 14.30 8.68
C LYS A 32 25.48 14.02 9.20
N LEU A 33 25.35 13.85 10.51
CA LEU A 33 24.08 13.66 11.20
C LEU A 33 23.56 15.02 11.66
N SER A 34 22.58 15.57 10.95
CA SER A 34 21.98 16.87 11.29
C SER A 34 20.47 16.71 11.44
N LEU A 35 20.01 16.37 12.63
CA LEU A 35 18.57 16.25 12.94
C LEU A 35 17.83 17.58 12.75
N SER A 36 18.54 18.71 12.81
CA SER A 36 18.01 20.05 12.49
C SER A 36 17.46 20.19 11.07
N GLN A 37 17.83 19.29 10.15
CA GLN A 37 17.26 19.28 8.80
C GLN A 37 15.86 18.65 8.75
N TRP A 38 15.44 17.99 9.82
CA TRP A 38 14.14 17.33 9.91
C TRP A 38 13.02 18.31 10.29
N ASN A 39 12.59 19.09 9.31
CA ASN A 39 11.59 20.15 9.45
C ASN A 39 10.14 19.65 9.31
N LYS A 40 9.87 18.39 9.63
CA LYS A 40 8.52 17.83 9.63
C LYS A 40 7.77 18.15 10.93
N PRO A 41 6.43 18.24 10.91
CA PRO A 41 5.62 18.34 12.13
C PRO A 41 5.84 17.14 13.07
N SER A 42 5.61 17.32 14.37
CA SER A 42 5.72 16.23 15.36
C SER A 42 4.76 15.07 15.11
N SER A 43 3.59 15.34 14.50
CA SER A 43 2.64 14.30 14.09
C SER A 43 3.20 13.39 13.00
N GLU A 44 3.75 13.97 11.94
CA GLU A 44 4.35 13.22 10.82
C GLU A 44 5.57 12.41 11.29
N LYS A 45 6.38 12.96 12.21
CA LYS A 45 7.45 12.22 12.91
C LYS A 45 6.92 10.97 13.60
N HIS A 46 5.79 11.11 14.31
CA HIS A 46 5.19 10.00 15.05
C HIS A 46 4.59 8.95 14.12
N GLU A 47 3.93 9.35 13.02
CA GLU A 47 3.41 8.44 12.00
C GLU A 47 4.52 7.62 11.35
N GLN A 48 5.63 8.27 10.99
CA GLN A 48 6.82 7.62 10.43
C GLN A 48 7.45 6.60 11.40
N ALA A 49 7.60 6.98 12.68
CA ALA A 49 8.11 6.06 13.71
C ALA A 49 7.17 4.87 13.94
N THR A 50 5.86 5.10 13.88
CA THR A 50 4.84 4.05 14.01
C THR A 50 4.86 3.10 12.82
N ALA A 51 4.98 3.63 11.60
CA ALA A 51 5.15 2.81 10.39
C ALA A 51 6.42 1.96 10.47
N PHE A 52 7.53 2.51 10.94
CA PHE A 52 8.77 1.76 11.15
C PHE A 52 8.60 0.66 12.20
N LYS A 53 7.92 0.94 13.32
CA LYS A 53 7.57 -0.09 14.32
C LYS A 53 6.75 -1.23 13.71
N LYS A 54 5.81 -0.93 12.81
CA LYS A 54 5.01 -1.95 12.12
C LYS A 54 5.85 -2.83 11.19
N ILE A 55 6.88 -2.27 10.55
CA ILE A 55 7.86 -3.06 9.79
C ILE A 55 8.64 -4.00 10.71
N LEU A 56 9.08 -3.53 11.88
CA LEU A 56 9.74 -4.40 12.87
C LEU A 56 8.79 -5.51 13.32
N ASN A 57 7.52 -5.21 13.60
CA ASN A 57 6.53 -6.22 13.91
C ASN A 57 6.41 -7.24 12.78
N ALA A 58 6.34 -6.81 11.51
CA ALA A 58 6.32 -7.71 10.37
C ALA A 58 7.58 -8.61 10.29
N MET A 59 8.77 -8.04 10.51
CA MET A 59 10.04 -8.81 10.54
C MET A 59 10.04 -9.91 11.60
N TYR A 60 9.46 -9.64 12.77
CA TYR A 60 9.34 -10.61 13.87
C TYR A 60 8.03 -11.40 13.84
N THR A 61 7.23 -11.29 12.76
CA THR A 61 5.91 -11.95 12.63
C THR A 61 4.96 -11.65 13.80
N LEU A 62 5.07 -10.45 14.37
CA LEU A 62 4.19 -9.96 15.41
C LEU A 62 2.95 -9.28 14.80
N PRO A 63 1.78 -9.35 15.44
CA PRO A 63 0.59 -8.67 14.97
C PRO A 63 0.76 -7.15 14.85
N TYR A 64 0.17 -6.58 13.81
CA TYR A 64 0.04 -5.13 13.61
C TYR A 64 -1.24 -4.83 12.83
N ALA A 65 -1.71 -3.59 12.91
CA ALA A 65 -2.87 -3.11 12.17
C ALA A 65 -2.47 -1.99 11.21
N ILE A 66 -3.22 -1.78 10.14
CA ILE A 66 -3.04 -0.65 9.22
C ILE A 66 -4.29 0.21 9.28
N SER A 67 -4.12 1.45 9.73
CA SER A 67 -5.24 2.34 10.05
C SER A 67 -5.80 2.98 8.78
N ASN A 68 -4.95 3.29 7.81
CA ASN A 68 -5.36 3.98 6.59
C ASN A 68 -4.42 3.70 5.40
N ALA A 69 -4.85 4.06 4.19
CA ALA A 69 -4.06 3.85 2.98
C ALA A 69 -2.76 4.66 2.95
N ALA A 70 -2.73 5.86 3.55
CA ALA A 70 -1.52 6.67 3.59
C ALA A 70 -0.43 6.03 4.46
N GLU A 71 -0.82 5.41 5.58
CA GLU A 71 0.07 4.63 6.43
C GLU A 71 0.66 3.44 5.66
N LEU A 72 -0.15 2.72 4.88
CA LEU A 72 0.37 1.66 4.00
C LEU A 72 1.43 2.20 3.03
N PHE A 73 1.25 3.40 2.49
CA PHE A 73 2.23 4.02 1.59
C PHE A 73 3.54 4.31 2.31
N THR A 74 3.48 4.86 3.52
CA THR A 74 4.65 5.11 4.36
C THR A 74 5.38 3.82 4.71
N ILE A 75 4.65 2.77 5.12
CA ILE A 75 5.22 1.43 5.38
C ILE A 75 5.91 0.90 4.12
N THR A 76 5.29 1.03 2.95
CA THR A 76 5.86 0.54 1.70
C THR A 76 7.16 1.27 1.34
N ASN A 77 7.19 2.60 1.47
CA ASN A 77 8.38 3.39 1.18
C ASN A 77 9.54 3.02 2.10
N LEU A 78 9.28 2.90 3.41
CA LEU A 78 10.28 2.42 4.36
C LEU A 78 10.71 0.98 4.04
N ALA A 79 9.77 0.11 3.68
CA ALA A 79 10.07 -1.28 3.33
C ALA A 79 10.91 -1.41 2.05
N ARG A 80 10.73 -0.52 1.09
CA ARG A 80 11.59 -0.42 -0.10
C ARG A 80 13.02 -0.05 0.29
N PHE A 81 13.16 0.93 1.19
CA PHE A 81 14.47 1.37 1.67
C PHE A 81 15.22 0.26 2.44
N TYR A 82 14.54 -0.41 3.37
CA TYR A 82 15.14 -1.51 4.16
C TYR A 82 15.10 -2.86 3.44
N MET A 83 14.73 -2.89 2.16
CA MET A 83 14.67 -4.10 1.33
C MET A 83 13.79 -5.21 1.93
N CYS A 84 12.73 -4.86 2.65
CA CYS A 84 11.86 -5.79 3.38
C CYS A 84 10.43 -5.85 2.81
N LEU A 85 10.22 -5.41 1.57
CA LEU A 85 8.92 -5.54 0.88
C LEU A 85 8.34 -6.97 0.91
N PRO A 86 9.12 -8.06 0.67
CA PRO A 86 8.57 -9.41 0.71
C PRO A 86 8.07 -9.82 2.09
N LEU A 87 8.74 -9.35 3.15
CA LEU A 87 8.36 -9.61 4.55
C LEU A 87 7.02 -8.95 4.86
N VAL A 88 6.90 -7.66 4.52
CA VAL A 88 5.65 -6.91 4.74
C VAL A 88 4.51 -7.50 3.92
N SER A 89 4.75 -7.90 2.66
CA SER A 89 3.75 -8.55 1.80
C SER A 89 3.23 -9.84 2.43
N GLY A 90 4.12 -10.70 2.94
CA GLY A 90 3.74 -11.98 3.53
C GLY A 90 2.93 -11.86 4.83
N THR A 91 3.04 -10.75 5.56
CA THR A 91 2.28 -10.50 6.79
C THR A 91 1.09 -9.57 6.58
N LEU A 92 0.78 -9.16 5.35
CA LEU A 92 -0.16 -8.07 5.06
C LEU A 92 -1.64 -8.47 5.19
N ASP A 93 -1.97 -9.75 4.97
CA ASP A 93 -3.35 -10.24 5.00
C ASP A 93 -4.06 -9.96 6.35
N GLY A 94 -3.39 -10.24 7.48
CA GLY A 94 -3.95 -9.99 8.81
C GLY A 94 -4.25 -8.51 9.10
N PRO A 95 -3.26 -7.61 8.95
CA PRO A 95 -3.44 -6.17 9.10
C PRO A 95 -4.51 -5.59 8.18
N LEU A 96 -4.65 -6.09 6.94
CA LEU A 96 -5.71 -5.66 6.01
C LEU A 96 -7.09 -6.15 6.48
N ALA A 97 -7.20 -7.37 7.00
CA ALA A 97 -8.45 -7.88 7.54
C ALA A 97 -8.92 -7.09 8.78
N LEU A 98 -7.98 -6.53 9.55
CA LEU A 98 -8.25 -5.68 10.71
C LEU A 98 -8.46 -4.21 10.37
N ALA A 99 -8.26 -3.81 9.11
CA ALA A 99 -8.36 -2.42 8.67
C ALA A 99 -9.83 -1.97 8.54
N GLN A 100 -10.52 -1.83 9.68
CA GLN A 100 -11.93 -1.43 9.74
C GLN A 100 -12.16 0.03 9.33
N ASP A 101 -11.12 0.87 9.37
CA ASP A 101 -11.24 2.33 9.19
C ASP A 101 -11.11 2.80 7.73
N TRP A 102 -10.95 1.87 6.78
CA TRP A 102 -10.77 2.22 5.37
C TRP A 102 -12.07 2.69 4.75
N THR A 103 -12.26 4.01 4.74
CA THR A 103 -13.44 4.63 4.14
C THR A 103 -13.44 4.41 2.63
N MET A 104 -14.59 4.04 2.05
CA MET A 104 -14.76 3.89 0.59
C MET A 104 -14.23 5.10 -0.21
N LYS A 105 -14.45 6.31 0.31
CA LYS A 105 -13.92 7.56 -0.29
C LYS A 105 -12.40 7.54 -0.43
N GLN A 106 -11.68 7.07 0.59
CA GLN A 106 -10.22 7.01 0.59
C GLN A 106 -9.72 5.98 -0.42
N LEU A 107 -10.34 4.80 -0.46
CA LEU A 107 -10.07 3.77 -1.46
C LEU A 107 -10.26 4.30 -2.88
N TRP A 108 -11.39 4.98 -3.16
CA TRP A 108 -11.65 5.57 -4.47
C TRP A 108 -10.60 6.61 -4.85
N GLN A 109 -10.22 7.52 -3.95
CA GLN A 109 -9.24 8.57 -4.24
C GLN A 109 -7.83 8.02 -4.47
N THR A 110 -7.47 6.95 -3.76
CA THR A 110 -6.11 6.40 -3.77
C THR A 110 -5.94 5.14 -4.63
N ARG A 111 -7.01 4.67 -5.29
CA ARG A 111 -7.04 3.43 -6.08
C ARG A 111 -5.88 3.24 -7.07
N LYS A 112 -5.48 4.31 -7.80
CA LYS A 112 -4.35 4.23 -8.75
C LYS A 112 -3.05 3.88 -8.03
N LYS A 113 -2.76 4.57 -6.92
CA LYS A 113 -1.55 4.34 -6.11
C LYS A 113 -1.60 2.99 -5.41
N LEU A 114 -2.75 2.63 -4.84
CA LEU A 114 -2.95 1.31 -4.23
C LEU A 114 -2.75 0.18 -5.25
N LEU A 115 -3.19 0.36 -6.50
CA LEU A 115 -3.02 -0.65 -7.54
C LEU A 115 -1.54 -0.85 -7.86
N GLN A 116 -0.80 0.25 -8.06
CA GLN A 116 0.64 0.20 -8.27
C GLN A 116 1.37 -0.51 -7.12
N LEU A 117 0.99 -0.21 -5.88
CA LEU A 117 1.56 -0.86 -4.69
C LEU A 117 1.21 -2.34 -4.60
N SER A 118 -0.03 -2.72 -4.92
CA SER A 118 -0.43 -4.13 -4.90
C SER A 118 0.36 -4.97 -5.90
N ILE A 119 0.69 -4.39 -7.07
CA ILE A 119 1.57 -4.99 -8.07
C ILE A 119 3.00 -5.09 -7.54
N GLU A 120 3.52 -4.03 -6.91
CA GLU A 120 4.87 -4.00 -6.34
C GLU A 120 5.05 -5.03 -5.21
N PHE A 121 4.09 -5.11 -4.29
CA PHE A 121 4.07 -6.12 -3.24
C PHE A 121 3.87 -7.55 -3.78
N ARG A 122 3.38 -7.69 -5.01
CA ARG A 122 2.93 -8.96 -5.60
C ARG A 122 1.89 -9.65 -4.71
N HIS A 123 1.06 -8.85 -4.04
CA HIS A 123 0.10 -9.33 -3.06
C HIS A 123 -1.26 -9.60 -3.73
N LYS A 124 -1.60 -10.88 -3.89
CA LYS A 124 -2.74 -11.32 -4.70
C LYS A 124 -4.09 -10.76 -4.22
N ASN A 125 -4.36 -10.84 -2.92
CA ASN A 125 -5.66 -10.43 -2.36
C ASN A 125 -5.88 -8.93 -2.51
N LEU A 126 -4.87 -8.15 -2.06
CA LEU A 126 -4.86 -6.69 -2.22
C LEU A 126 -5.00 -6.27 -3.69
N PHE A 127 -4.32 -6.97 -4.61
CA PHE A 127 -4.45 -6.69 -6.04
C PHE A 127 -5.88 -6.90 -6.53
N HIS A 128 -6.54 -8.00 -6.16
CA HIS A 128 -7.93 -8.26 -6.56
C HIS A 128 -8.91 -7.22 -6.01
N ASP A 129 -8.78 -6.84 -4.74
CA ASP A 129 -9.66 -5.86 -4.12
C ASP A 129 -9.52 -4.50 -4.80
N VAL A 130 -8.28 -4.04 -4.99
CA VAL A 130 -8.00 -2.74 -5.62
C VAL A 130 -8.31 -2.75 -7.12
N LEU A 131 -8.15 -3.88 -7.80
CA LEU A 131 -8.55 -4.08 -9.19
C LEU A 131 -10.03 -3.80 -9.37
N MET A 132 -10.89 -4.34 -8.49
CA MET A 132 -12.33 -4.13 -8.55
C MET A 132 -12.69 -2.64 -8.43
N PHE A 133 -12.07 -1.91 -7.51
CA PHE A 133 -12.27 -0.46 -7.38
C PHE A 133 -11.72 0.34 -8.57
N SER A 134 -10.62 -0.13 -9.18
CA SER A 134 -9.97 0.53 -10.31
C SER A 134 -10.75 0.41 -11.62
N LEU A 135 -11.47 -0.69 -11.81
CA LEU A 135 -12.32 -0.91 -12.97
C LEU A 135 -13.51 0.06 -13.04
N GLY A 136 -13.87 0.72 -11.92
CA GLY A 136 -14.87 1.77 -11.90
C GLY A 136 -16.30 1.33 -12.25
N PRO A 137 -17.21 2.31 -12.47
CA PRO A 137 -18.55 2.07 -12.98
C PRO A 137 -18.50 1.40 -14.35
N PHE A 138 -19.36 0.42 -14.59
CA PHE A 138 -19.39 -0.37 -15.83
C PHE A 138 -19.51 0.48 -17.10
N SER A 139 -20.32 1.53 -17.04
CA SER A 139 -20.60 2.43 -18.16
C SER A 139 -19.48 3.44 -18.44
N ARG A 140 -18.62 3.73 -17.45
CA ARG A 140 -17.50 4.68 -17.61
C ARG A 140 -16.32 4.29 -16.71
N PRO A 141 -15.48 3.35 -17.17
CA PRO A 141 -14.34 2.90 -16.39
C PRO A 141 -13.33 4.02 -16.18
N VAL A 142 -13.01 4.33 -14.93
CA VAL A 142 -12.20 5.52 -14.63
C VAL A 142 -10.72 5.35 -14.99
N PHE A 143 -10.27 4.13 -15.24
CA PHE A 143 -8.90 3.87 -15.67
C PHE A 143 -8.62 4.32 -17.11
N PHE A 144 -9.66 4.61 -17.92
CA PHE A 144 -9.48 5.23 -19.23
C PHE A 144 -8.84 6.62 -19.14
N ASP A 145 -9.12 7.35 -18.06
CA ASP A 145 -8.61 8.70 -17.82
C ASP A 145 -7.18 8.71 -17.26
N TRP A 146 -6.55 7.54 -17.05
CA TRP A 146 -5.19 7.47 -16.48
C TRP A 146 -4.12 7.59 -17.56
N ASP A 147 -3.04 8.34 -17.31
CA ASP A 147 -1.94 8.47 -18.28
C ASP A 147 -1.10 7.19 -18.42
N ASP A 148 -1.18 6.29 -17.43
CA ASP A 148 -0.34 5.10 -17.31
C ASP A 148 -0.81 3.98 -18.26
N GLN A 149 -0.08 3.79 -19.37
CA GLN A 149 -0.39 2.78 -20.38
C GLN A 149 -0.18 1.35 -19.88
N GLU A 150 0.76 1.11 -18.97
CA GLU A 150 1.04 -0.24 -18.46
C GLU A 150 -0.09 -0.71 -17.55
N LEU A 151 -0.57 0.17 -16.66
CA LEU A 151 -1.77 -0.13 -15.87
C LEU A 151 -3.00 -0.35 -16.77
N LYS A 152 -3.16 0.43 -17.84
CA LYS A 152 -4.26 0.22 -18.80
C LYS A 152 -4.19 -1.15 -19.46
N LYS A 153 -3.01 -1.62 -19.86
CA LYS A 153 -2.82 -2.97 -20.44
C LYS A 153 -3.25 -4.07 -19.47
N ILE A 154 -2.97 -3.90 -18.18
CA ILE A 154 -3.40 -4.84 -17.13
C ILE A 154 -4.93 -4.79 -16.97
N LEU A 155 -5.52 -3.59 -16.90
CA LEU A 155 -6.95 -3.42 -16.59
C LEU A 155 -7.89 -3.74 -17.76
N MET A 156 -7.45 -3.53 -19.00
CA MET A 156 -8.30 -3.66 -20.18
C MET A 156 -8.87 -5.07 -20.39
N PRO A 157 -8.08 -6.17 -20.28
CA PRO A 157 -8.62 -7.53 -20.34
C PRO A 157 -9.66 -7.81 -19.25
N HIS A 158 -9.40 -7.36 -18.02
CA HIS A 158 -10.33 -7.52 -16.90
C HIS A 158 -11.63 -6.75 -17.13
N HIS A 159 -11.56 -5.53 -17.67
CA HIS A 159 -12.76 -4.78 -18.05
C HIS A 159 -13.57 -5.50 -19.12
N LYS A 160 -12.93 -5.98 -20.20
CA LYS A 160 -13.61 -6.72 -21.27
C LYS A 160 -14.30 -7.99 -20.77
N LEU A 161 -13.62 -8.77 -19.91
CA LEU A 161 -14.18 -9.97 -19.30
C LEU A 161 -15.40 -9.63 -18.45
N ARG A 162 -15.28 -8.60 -17.60
CA ARG A 162 -16.35 -8.12 -16.74
C ARG A 162 -17.56 -7.63 -17.54
N SER A 163 -17.35 -6.89 -18.62
CA SER A 163 -18.43 -6.41 -19.50
C SER A 163 -19.15 -7.54 -20.23
N ARG A 164 -18.43 -8.59 -20.66
CA ARG A 164 -19.04 -9.79 -21.27
C ARG A 164 -19.90 -10.56 -20.27
N ALA A 165 -19.40 -10.77 -19.06
CA ALA A 165 -20.16 -11.42 -17.99
C ALA A 165 -21.43 -10.64 -17.64
N PHE A 166 -21.34 -9.31 -17.61
CA PHE A 166 -22.50 -8.45 -17.36
C PHE A 166 -23.56 -8.55 -18.47
N GLY A 167 -23.16 -8.50 -19.75
CA GLY A 167 -24.09 -8.66 -20.86
C GLY A 167 -24.80 -10.03 -20.88
N ALA A 168 -24.11 -11.11 -20.49
CA ALA A 168 -24.72 -12.43 -20.35
C ALA A 168 -25.73 -12.49 -19.20
N LEU A 169 -25.44 -11.82 -18.08
CA LEU A 169 -26.37 -11.70 -16.95
C LEU A 169 -27.61 -10.88 -17.31
N GLU A 170 -27.47 -9.76 -18.01
CA GLU A 170 -28.61 -8.95 -18.48
C GLU A 170 -29.53 -9.77 -19.39
N GLN A 171 -28.96 -10.52 -20.34
CA GLN A 171 -29.75 -11.41 -21.20
C GLN A 171 -30.50 -12.47 -20.39
N THR A 172 -29.85 -13.07 -19.40
CA THR A 172 -30.48 -14.08 -18.53
C THR A 172 -31.60 -13.48 -17.68
N ILE A 173 -31.40 -12.27 -17.14
CA ILE A 173 -32.41 -11.57 -16.35
C ILE A 173 -33.61 -11.21 -17.21
N ILE A 174 -33.40 -10.72 -18.44
CA ILE A 174 -34.49 -10.41 -19.37
C ILE A 174 -35.29 -11.69 -19.67
N LEU A 175 -34.62 -12.79 -20.01
CA LEU A 175 -35.29 -14.07 -20.27
C LEU A 175 -36.10 -14.58 -19.07
N VAL A 176 -35.54 -14.49 -17.86
CA VAL A 176 -36.26 -14.87 -16.63
C VAL A 176 -37.45 -13.95 -16.36
N LEU A 177 -37.31 -12.64 -16.59
CA LEU A 177 -38.41 -11.69 -16.37
C LEU A 177 -39.55 -11.86 -17.39
N ASP A 178 -39.21 -12.17 -18.64
CA ASP A 178 -40.20 -12.48 -19.69
C ASP A 178 -40.99 -13.76 -19.37
N ASP A 179 -40.33 -14.78 -18.79
CA ASP A 179 -40.98 -16.02 -18.33
C ASP A 179 -41.92 -15.79 -17.13
N TYR A 180 -41.72 -14.74 -16.33
CA TYR A 180 -42.59 -14.38 -15.19
C TYR A 180 -43.81 -13.52 -15.59
N GLN A 181 -43.87 -13.01 -16.82
CA GLN A 181 -44.99 -12.20 -17.33
C GLN A 181 -46.00 -12.98 -18.18
N GLN A 182 -45.83 -14.30 -18.33
CA GLN A 182 -46.80 -15.24 -18.92
C GLN A 182 -47.54 -16.01 -17.83
#